data_AF-A0A1A2Z6X5-F1
#
_entry.id   AF-A0A1A2Z6X5-F1
#
_cell.length_a   1.000
_cell.length_b   1.000
_cell.length_c   1.000
_cell.angle_alpha   90.00
_cell.angle_beta   90.00
_cell.angle_gamma   90.00
#
_symmetry.space_group_name_H-M   'P 1'
#
loop_
_entity.id
_entity.type
_entity.pdbx_description
1 polymer ?
#
loop_
_entity_poly.entity_id
_entity_poly.type
_entity_poly.pdbx_seq_one_letter_code
_entity_poly.pdbx_strand_id
1 'polypeptide(L)'
;MGAVYLAANPTLPRFDALKVLSPELSRDPDFRARFTREADVAAALQHPQIVSVYNRGHTDDGQLWIAMQFVDGTDADDALRAGTMTPQRAVHIITEVAKALDFAHQRHVVHRDVKPANFLLSGPVGVQEQVLLGDFGIARALDDVGLTATGSVMATIAYAAPEVLSTSRFDGRADIYSLGCTLFRLLTGKPPFSGRNGPAAVMLAHLQQPPPRVTDLVPGLPPALDYVIATAMAKDPGARFATASDLAHAAAAALRDPTLRLRAPMPAVPTTDVVSYPQMQGSDSAPWWQNEAPRTMGTPAAPPPAPQRRRRTVIGAGIGAAALVVATAVAVAVWPDAADSTPRGPAAQSNPTPALSSVPAPSFQSAATDIAPDQLRSILLTAAELPQSGGAPMALEQDTTGLADDAGTVAPADQQCLNAWAPAQQSVYHATRSAPNVVVTGAAIQTLRGLNQKPWQDGLVQAVVSFATENSANGFYVRQRGAVELCGGKTITVLPSGSPPQTWEFTHPVTTTGVYTVTATLHGENGTCQHGIMPRGNVMIDIRQCRAGGGADVAALVLATAAKVPHQ
;
A
#
# COMPACT_ATOMS: atom_id res chain seq x y z
N MET A 1 6.67 -14.74 -1.68
CA MET A 1 6.41 -15.06 -0.25
C MET A 1 7.22 -16.29 0.13
N GLY A 2 7.67 -16.36 1.37
CA GLY A 2 8.50 -17.46 1.89
C GLY A 2 7.72 -18.64 2.49
N ALA A 3 8.45 -19.67 2.90
CA ALA A 3 7.95 -20.81 3.66
C ALA A 3 8.48 -20.78 5.10
N VAL A 4 7.71 -21.31 6.06
CA VAL A 4 8.11 -21.43 7.47
C VAL A 4 8.29 -22.91 7.79
N TYR A 5 9.44 -23.26 8.36
CA TYR A 5 9.81 -24.61 8.75
C TYR A 5 9.98 -24.70 10.27
N LEU A 6 9.64 -25.84 10.85
CA LEU A 6 10.13 -26.22 12.17
C LEU A 6 11.56 -26.75 12.00
N ALA A 7 12.54 -26.06 12.58
CA ALA A 7 13.95 -26.41 12.45
C ALA A 7 14.54 -26.76 13.82
N ALA A 8 15.28 -27.86 13.89
CA ALA A 8 16.12 -28.13 15.06
C ALA A 8 17.26 -27.11 15.08
N ASN A 9 17.44 -26.42 16.20
CA ASN A 9 18.56 -25.50 16.34
C ASN A 9 19.88 -26.30 16.32
N PRO A 10 20.90 -25.86 15.55
CA PRO A 10 22.12 -26.66 15.36
C PRO A 10 23.01 -26.75 16.61
N THR A 11 22.85 -25.84 17.57
CA THR A 11 23.74 -25.73 18.75
C THR A 11 23.02 -25.80 20.08
N LEU A 12 21.72 -25.51 20.12
CA LEU A 12 20.89 -25.53 21.32
C LEU A 12 19.85 -26.65 21.25
N PRO A 13 19.50 -27.28 22.39
CA PRO A 13 18.49 -28.34 22.44
C PRO A 13 17.06 -27.75 22.38
N ARG A 14 16.73 -27.05 21.29
CA ARG A 14 15.40 -26.46 21.05
C ARG A 14 15.04 -26.48 19.56
N PHE A 15 13.77 -26.24 19.28
CA PHE A 15 13.31 -25.96 17.93
C PHE A 15 13.11 -24.45 17.72
N ASP A 16 13.42 -24.00 16.52
CA ASP A 16 13.18 -22.64 16.05
C ASP A 16 12.20 -22.68 14.87
N ALA A 17 11.37 -21.66 14.73
CA ALA A 17 10.60 -21.44 13.51
C ALA A 17 11.50 -20.70 12.50
N LEU A 18 11.79 -21.32 11.36
CA LEU A 18 12.68 -20.80 10.33
C LEU A 18 11.88 -20.37 9.12
N LYS A 19 11.77 -19.06 8.88
CA LYS A 19 11.13 -18.50 7.69
C LYS A 19 12.18 -18.23 6.62
N VAL A 20 12.08 -18.94 5.51
CA VAL A 20 12.95 -18.82 4.34
C VAL A 20 12.20 -18.10 3.23
N LEU A 21 12.73 -16.98 2.77
CA LEU A 21 12.10 -16.14 1.74
C LEU A 21 12.31 -16.70 0.35
N SER A 22 11.40 -16.38 -0.58
CA SER A 22 11.53 -16.89 -1.95
C SER A 22 12.78 -16.32 -2.64
N PRO A 23 13.36 -17.05 -3.61
CA PRO A 23 14.55 -16.60 -4.33
C PRO A 23 14.36 -15.24 -5.02
N GLU A 24 13.17 -14.96 -5.53
CA GLU A 24 12.86 -13.73 -6.26
C GLU A 24 12.96 -12.51 -5.34
N LEU A 25 12.30 -12.56 -4.18
CA LEU A 25 12.37 -11.49 -3.17
C LEU A 25 13.79 -11.34 -2.59
N SER A 26 14.49 -12.46 -2.43
CA SER A 26 15.85 -12.45 -1.88
C SER A 26 16.88 -11.83 -2.84
N ARG A 27 16.59 -11.74 -4.14
CA ARG A 27 17.48 -11.12 -5.14
C ARG A 27 17.30 -9.62 -5.29
N ASP A 28 16.18 -9.07 -4.85
CA ASP A 28 15.90 -7.64 -4.90
C ASP A 28 16.73 -6.88 -3.84
N PRO A 29 17.69 -6.02 -4.22
CA PRO A 29 18.55 -5.30 -3.28
C PRO A 29 17.78 -4.41 -2.30
N ASP A 30 16.70 -3.77 -2.75
CA ASP A 30 15.90 -2.86 -1.92
C ASP A 30 15.08 -3.65 -0.91
N PHE A 31 14.55 -4.80 -1.32
CA PHE A 31 13.89 -5.73 -0.41
C PHE A 31 14.87 -6.28 0.62
N ARG A 32 16.09 -6.69 0.22
CA ARG A 32 17.12 -7.20 1.15
C ARG A 32 17.49 -6.16 2.21
N ALA A 33 17.71 -4.92 1.80
CA ALA A 33 18.05 -3.83 2.72
C ALA A 33 16.91 -3.58 3.73
N ARG A 34 15.65 -3.53 3.25
CA ARG A 34 14.46 -3.38 4.10
C ARG A 34 14.28 -4.55 5.06
N PHE A 35 14.35 -5.79 4.58
CA PHE A 35 14.28 -7.00 5.40
C PHE A 35 15.31 -6.99 6.52
N THR A 36 16.55 -6.63 6.20
CA THR A 36 17.65 -6.50 7.15
C THR A 36 17.37 -5.38 8.16
N ARG A 37 16.82 -4.24 7.75
CA ARG A 37 16.47 -3.19 8.71
C ARG A 37 15.31 -3.61 9.63
N GLU A 38 14.24 -4.17 9.08
CA GLU A 38 13.05 -4.56 9.84
C GLU A 38 13.31 -5.70 10.80
N ALA A 39 14.10 -6.70 10.39
CA ALA A 39 14.49 -7.79 11.27
C ALA A 39 15.38 -7.32 12.43
N ASP A 40 16.15 -6.23 12.30
CA ASP A 40 16.96 -5.69 13.40
C ASP A 40 16.05 -5.04 14.43
N VAL A 41 15.10 -4.24 13.96
CA VAL A 41 14.09 -3.60 14.79
C VAL A 41 13.28 -4.66 15.54
N ALA A 42 12.83 -5.71 14.85
CA ALA A 42 12.09 -6.80 15.46
C ALA A 42 12.93 -7.59 16.49
N ALA A 43 14.22 -7.82 16.23
CA ALA A 43 15.11 -8.50 17.17
C ALA A 43 15.36 -7.71 18.46
N ALA A 44 15.18 -6.38 18.44
CA ALA A 44 15.28 -5.54 19.62
C ALA A 44 14.02 -5.58 20.51
N LEU A 45 12.89 -6.15 20.03
CA LEU A 45 11.65 -6.22 20.79
C LEU A 45 11.63 -7.46 21.70
N GLN A 46 11.89 -7.24 22.99
CA GLN A 46 11.80 -8.27 24.02
C GLN A 46 10.57 -8.06 24.88
N HIS A 47 9.54 -8.87 24.67
CA HIS A 47 8.27 -8.77 25.40
C HIS A 47 7.60 -10.16 25.50
N PRO A 48 6.92 -10.50 26.62
CA PRO A 48 6.34 -11.84 26.80
C PRO A 48 5.28 -12.22 25.75
N GLN A 49 4.59 -11.22 25.20
CA GLN A 49 3.57 -11.38 24.17
C GLN A 49 4.10 -11.08 22.75
N ILE A 50 5.42 -11.05 22.52
CA ILE A 50 6.02 -10.89 21.18
C ILE A 50 6.86 -12.12 20.86
N VAL A 51 6.67 -12.70 19.68
CA VAL A 51 7.52 -13.77 19.17
C VAL A 51 8.93 -13.25 19.01
N SER A 52 9.88 -13.83 19.74
CA SER A 52 11.27 -13.39 19.71
C SER A 52 11.95 -13.75 18.38
N VAL A 53 12.66 -12.80 17.77
CA VAL A 53 13.56 -13.06 16.65
C VAL A 53 14.93 -13.43 17.20
N TYR A 54 15.41 -14.62 16.86
CA TYR A 54 16.70 -15.13 17.36
C TYR A 54 17.86 -14.81 16.43
N ASN A 55 17.66 -14.95 15.12
CA ASN A 55 18.72 -14.72 14.15
C ASN A 55 18.15 -14.47 12.76
N ARG A 56 18.98 -13.95 11.86
CA ARG A 56 18.68 -13.83 10.43
C ARG A 56 19.94 -13.97 9.60
N GLY A 57 19.78 -14.25 8.32
CA GLY A 57 20.91 -14.32 7.42
C GLY A 57 20.50 -14.60 5.99
N HIS A 58 21.47 -15.10 5.22
CA HIS A 58 21.26 -15.63 3.89
C HIS A 58 21.94 -16.98 3.75
N THR A 59 21.44 -17.80 2.82
CA THR A 59 22.11 -19.02 2.37
C THR A 59 23.26 -18.69 1.41
N ASP A 60 24.10 -19.67 1.08
CA ASP A 60 25.20 -19.50 0.12
C ASP A 60 24.72 -19.08 -1.28
N ASP A 61 23.52 -19.50 -1.68
CA ASP A 61 22.84 -19.09 -2.92
C ASP A 61 22.07 -17.76 -2.78
N GLY A 62 22.20 -17.09 -1.64
CA GLY A 62 21.71 -15.74 -1.39
C GLY A 62 20.26 -15.63 -0.89
N GLN A 63 19.57 -16.73 -0.58
CA GLN A 63 18.19 -16.68 -0.06
C GLN A 63 18.16 -16.18 1.37
N LEU A 64 17.31 -15.19 1.64
CA LEU A 64 17.17 -14.63 2.99
C LEU A 64 16.38 -15.56 3.91
N TRP A 65 16.78 -15.63 5.17
CA TRP A 65 16.07 -16.38 6.20
C TRP A 65 16.05 -15.63 7.54
N ILE A 66 15.05 -15.93 8.35
CA ILE A 66 14.91 -15.45 9.73
C ILE A 66 14.47 -16.60 10.65
N ALA A 67 15.19 -16.77 11.75
CA ALA A 67 14.93 -17.75 12.79
C ALA A 67 14.25 -17.05 13.98
N MET A 68 13.10 -17.56 14.39
CA MET A 68 12.28 -16.99 15.45
C MET A 68 11.84 -18.07 16.46
N GLN A 69 11.29 -17.63 17.58
CA GLN A 69 10.70 -18.50 18.58
C GLN A 69 9.67 -19.43 17.94
N PHE A 70 9.87 -20.74 18.12
CA PHE A 70 8.81 -21.71 17.85
C PHE A 70 7.77 -21.64 18.96
N VAL A 71 6.51 -21.45 18.58
CA VAL A 71 5.36 -21.49 19.47
C VAL A 71 4.59 -22.77 19.17
N ASP A 72 4.60 -23.71 20.12
CA ASP A 72 3.92 -24.99 19.98
C ASP A 72 2.42 -24.80 20.26
N GLY A 73 1.62 -24.68 19.19
CA GLY A 73 0.20 -24.38 19.31
C GLY A 73 -0.46 -24.07 17.96
N THR A 74 -1.43 -23.16 17.98
CA THR A 74 -2.22 -22.75 16.81
C THR A 74 -2.21 -21.22 16.67
N ASP A 75 -2.91 -20.67 15.68
CA ASP A 75 -3.19 -19.24 15.60
C ASP A 75 -4.68 -18.94 15.86
N ALA A 76 -5.00 -17.67 16.10
CA ALA A 76 -6.35 -17.28 16.45
C ALA A 76 -7.36 -17.42 15.29
N ASP A 77 -6.93 -17.42 14.02
CA ASP A 77 -7.84 -17.70 12.89
C ASP A 77 -8.19 -19.19 12.82
N ASP A 78 -7.20 -20.07 12.97
CA ASP A 78 -7.40 -21.52 13.03
C ASP A 78 -8.27 -21.90 14.24
N ALA A 79 -8.01 -21.32 15.42
CA ALA A 79 -8.84 -21.53 16.62
C ALA A 79 -10.30 -21.07 16.43
N LEU A 80 -10.50 -19.96 15.72
CA LEU A 80 -11.83 -19.46 15.33
C LEU A 80 -12.53 -20.42 14.37
N ARG A 81 -11.83 -20.91 13.33
CA ARG A 81 -12.37 -21.89 12.37
C ARG A 81 -12.69 -23.23 13.02
N ALA A 82 -11.95 -23.63 14.04
CA ALA A 82 -12.22 -24.82 14.85
C ALA A 82 -13.45 -24.66 15.78
N GLY A 83 -14.06 -23.48 15.86
CA GLY A 83 -15.24 -23.22 16.69
C GLY A 83 -14.95 -23.10 18.18
N THR A 84 -13.69 -22.86 18.55
CA THR A 84 -13.25 -22.80 19.96
C THR A 84 -13.17 -21.38 20.52
N MET A 85 -13.58 -20.37 19.74
CA MET A 85 -13.48 -18.95 20.09
C MET A 85 -14.76 -18.47 20.80
N THR A 86 -14.67 -18.23 22.11
CA THR A 86 -15.73 -17.56 22.88
C THR A 86 -15.48 -16.04 22.93
N PRO A 87 -16.49 -15.21 23.20
CA PRO A 87 -16.29 -13.76 23.38
C PRO A 87 -15.25 -13.43 24.46
N GLN A 88 -15.25 -14.19 25.56
CA GLN A 88 -14.28 -14.03 26.65
C GLN A 88 -12.85 -14.35 26.19
N ARG A 89 -12.69 -15.42 25.40
CA ARG A 89 -11.38 -15.78 24.83
C ARG A 89 -10.91 -14.76 23.80
N ALA A 90 -11.80 -14.26 22.94
CA ALA A 90 -11.49 -13.21 21.98
C ALA A 90 -10.96 -11.95 22.68
N VAL A 91 -11.62 -11.49 23.75
CA VAL A 91 -11.18 -10.31 24.51
C VAL A 91 -9.90 -10.58 25.30
N HIS A 92 -9.69 -11.80 25.83
CA HIS A 92 -8.40 -12.19 26.42
C HIS A 92 -7.26 -12.07 25.42
N ILE A 93 -7.41 -12.64 24.22
CA ILE A 93 -6.42 -12.56 23.14
C ILE A 93 -6.12 -11.11 22.77
N ILE A 94 -7.15 -10.29 22.58
CA ILE A 94 -6.99 -8.86 22.26
C ILE A 94 -6.28 -8.11 23.38
N THR A 95 -6.52 -8.47 24.64
CA THR A 95 -5.85 -7.87 25.80
C THR A 95 -4.36 -8.20 25.83
N GLU A 96 -3.98 -9.45 25.55
CA GLU A 96 -2.57 -9.83 25.51
C GLU A 96 -1.82 -9.21 24.32
N VAL A 97 -2.45 -9.19 23.14
CA VAL A 97 -1.89 -8.55 21.95
C VAL A 97 -1.76 -7.03 22.12
N ALA A 98 -2.72 -6.38 22.79
CA ALA A 98 -2.66 -4.94 23.07
C ALA A 98 -1.39 -4.54 23.84
N LYS A 99 -0.97 -5.36 24.83
CA LYS A 99 0.28 -5.14 25.57
C LYS A 99 1.50 -5.15 24.65
N ALA A 100 1.55 -6.11 23.72
CA ALA A 100 2.62 -6.22 22.73
C ALA A 100 2.67 -5.00 21.78
N LEU A 101 1.51 -4.56 21.29
CA LEU A 101 1.41 -3.40 20.40
C LEU A 101 1.85 -2.11 21.11
N ASP A 102 1.35 -1.86 22.33
CA ASP A 102 1.73 -0.66 23.08
C ASP A 102 3.24 -0.65 23.40
N PHE A 103 3.82 -1.80 23.73
CA PHE A 103 5.27 -1.93 23.93
C PHE A 103 6.09 -1.57 22.68
N ALA A 104 5.62 -1.99 21.50
CA ALA A 104 6.25 -1.68 20.22
C ALA A 104 6.05 -0.19 19.84
N HIS A 105 4.85 0.35 20.03
CA HIS A 105 4.52 1.75 19.72
C HIS A 105 5.33 2.74 20.56
N GLN A 106 5.59 2.42 21.84
CA GLN A 106 6.49 3.19 22.71
C GLN A 106 7.94 3.26 22.19
N ARG A 107 8.32 2.34 21.30
CA ARG A 107 9.63 2.31 20.62
C ARG A 107 9.55 2.78 19.17
N HIS A 108 8.44 3.44 18.79
CA HIS A 108 8.16 3.91 17.44
C HIS A 108 8.14 2.79 16.38
N VAL A 109 7.79 1.57 16.78
CA VAL A 109 7.65 0.42 15.88
C VAL A 109 6.17 0.15 15.66
N VAL A 110 5.70 0.24 14.42
CA VAL A 110 4.34 -0.11 14.01
C VAL A 110 4.35 -1.50 13.38
N HIS A 111 3.40 -2.36 13.73
CA HIS A 111 3.36 -3.76 13.29
C HIS A 111 2.90 -3.91 11.83
N ARG A 112 1.90 -3.14 11.38
CA ARG A 112 1.43 -3.05 9.97
C ARG A 112 0.68 -4.26 9.40
N ASP A 113 0.53 -5.36 10.15
CA ASP A 113 -0.17 -6.58 9.69
C ASP A 113 -0.88 -7.28 10.86
N VAL A 114 -1.59 -6.51 11.69
CA VAL A 114 -2.36 -7.04 12.82
C VAL A 114 -3.60 -7.77 12.29
N LYS A 115 -3.66 -9.09 12.51
CA LYS A 115 -4.76 -9.98 12.10
C LYS A 115 -4.73 -11.29 12.90
N PRO A 116 -5.84 -12.06 12.96
CA PRO A 116 -5.90 -13.29 13.77
C PRO A 116 -4.79 -14.31 13.46
N ALA A 117 -4.39 -14.48 12.20
CA ALA A 117 -3.36 -15.44 11.79
C ALA A 117 -1.95 -15.11 12.34
N ASN A 118 -1.73 -13.89 12.85
CA ASN A 118 -0.47 -13.49 13.48
C ASN A 118 -0.53 -13.58 15.02
N PHE A 119 -1.64 -14.03 15.59
CA PHE A 119 -1.81 -14.20 17.04
C PHE A 119 -1.64 -15.67 17.39
N LEU A 120 -0.44 -16.05 17.82
CA LEU A 120 -0.11 -17.43 18.16
C LEU A 120 -0.58 -17.76 19.57
N LEU A 121 -1.25 -18.90 19.69
CA LEU A 121 -1.91 -19.39 20.90
C LEU A 121 -1.25 -20.71 21.31
N SER A 122 -0.83 -20.79 22.58
CA SER A 122 -0.20 -22.00 23.13
C SER A 122 -0.67 -22.27 24.55
N GLY A 123 -0.54 -23.54 24.98
CA GLY A 123 -0.97 -23.99 26.30
C GLY A 123 -2.49 -24.18 26.41
N PRO A 124 -3.01 -24.34 27.65
CA PRO A 124 -4.42 -24.63 27.88
C PRO A 124 -5.30 -23.41 27.58
N VAL A 125 -6.39 -23.64 26.85
CA VAL A 125 -7.39 -22.61 26.54
C VAL A 125 -7.96 -21.99 27.82
N GLY A 126 -7.95 -20.66 27.91
CA GLY A 126 -8.48 -19.91 29.04
C GLY A 126 -7.55 -18.77 29.44
N VAL A 127 -7.65 -18.34 30.70
CA VAL A 127 -6.88 -17.18 31.22
C VAL A 127 -5.37 -17.43 31.29
N GLN A 128 -4.94 -18.69 31.25
CA GLN A 128 -3.54 -19.10 31.23
C GLN A 128 -3.03 -19.38 29.82
N GLU A 129 -3.88 -19.24 28.80
CA GLU A 129 -3.49 -19.41 27.41
C GLU A 129 -2.44 -18.35 27.06
N GLN A 130 -1.29 -18.82 26.56
CA GLN A 130 -0.23 -17.95 26.13
C GLN A 130 -0.59 -17.38 24.76
N VAL A 131 -0.50 -16.05 24.64
CA VAL A 131 -0.80 -15.32 23.40
C VAL A 131 0.44 -14.54 22.99
N LEU A 132 0.95 -14.80 21.80
CA LEU A 132 2.11 -14.10 21.25
C LEU A 132 1.77 -13.47 19.90
N LEU A 133 2.20 -12.24 19.70
CA LEU A 133 2.13 -11.53 18.44
C LEU A 133 3.36 -11.87 17.60
N GLY A 134 3.14 -12.50 16.44
CA GLY A 134 4.16 -12.87 15.48
C GLY A 134 4.16 -11.99 14.22
N ASP A 135 5.19 -12.18 13.38
CA ASP A 135 5.28 -11.58 12.04
C ASP A 135 5.15 -10.03 12.03
N PHE A 136 6.04 -9.35 12.78
CA PHE A 136 6.21 -7.88 12.81
C PHE A 136 6.59 -7.27 11.46
N GLY A 137 5.70 -7.30 10.46
CA GLY A 137 5.84 -6.61 9.18
C GLY A 137 7.06 -6.97 8.31
N ILE A 138 8.01 -7.79 8.79
CA ILE A 138 9.41 -7.97 8.32
C ILE A 138 9.53 -8.30 6.82
N ALA A 139 8.44 -8.75 6.19
CA ALA A 139 8.37 -9.18 4.81
C ALA A 139 7.33 -8.43 3.96
N ARG A 140 6.73 -7.34 4.47
CA ARG A 140 5.78 -6.51 3.72
C ARG A 140 6.36 -5.14 3.42
N ALA A 141 6.91 -5.04 2.22
CA ALA A 141 7.01 -3.80 1.47
C ALA A 141 5.60 -3.29 1.12
N LEU A 142 4.90 -2.69 2.10
CA LEU A 142 3.77 -1.81 1.81
C LEU A 142 4.24 -0.43 1.29
N ASP A 143 5.55 -0.20 1.26
CA ASP A 143 6.10 1.10 0.85
C ASP A 143 6.39 1.22 -0.66
N ASP A 144 6.24 0.18 -1.51
CA ASP A 144 6.47 0.40 -2.96
C ASP A 144 6.00 -0.67 -3.98
N VAL A 145 5.02 -1.54 -3.67
CA VAL A 145 4.61 -2.59 -4.63
C VAL A 145 3.13 -2.50 -4.94
N GLY A 146 2.83 -2.20 -6.20
CA GLY A 146 1.50 -2.21 -6.77
C GLY A 146 0.72 -3.47 -6.36
N LEU A 147 -0.50 -3.25 -5.87
CA LEU A 147 -1.46 -4.29 -5.49
C LEU A 147 -1.98 -5.03 -6.73
N THR A 148 -1.13 -5.80 -7.40
CA THR A 148 -1.55 -6.75 -8.43
C THR A 148 -0.67 -8.01 -8.37
N ALA A 149 -1.14 -9.00 -7.60
CA ALA A 149 -1.11 -10.44 -7.89
C ALA A 149 -1.10 -11.26 -6.59
N THR A 150 -1.99 -12.26 -6.52
CA THR A 150 -2.17 -13.31 -5.48
C THR A 150 -3.09 -13.01 -4.30
N GLY A 151 -3.85 -14.04 -3.88
CA GLY A 151 -4.85 -14.00 -2.79
C GLY A 151 -4.32 -13.59 -1.41
N SER A 152 -3.00 -13.57 -1.20
CA SER A 152 -2.35 -13.04 0.01
C SER A 152 -2.49 -11.52 0.17
N VAL A 153 -2.59 -10.78 -0.94
CA VAL A 153 -2.77 -9.33 -0.89
C VAL A 153 -4.17 -9.00 -0.34
N MET A 154 -5.19 -9.78 -0.70
CA MET A 154 -6.57 -9.60 -0.24
C MET A 154 -6.74 -9.86 1.27
N ALA A 155 -6.02 -10.85 1.83
CA ALA A 155 -6.10 -11.18 3.25
C ALA A 155 -5.61 -10.06 4.19
N THR A 156 -4.66 -9.23 3.75
CA THR A 156 -4.17 -8.10 4.56
C THR A 156 -4.98 -6.83 4.36
N ILE A 157 -5.59 -6.61 3.19
CA ILE A 157 -6.51 -5.47 3.00
C ILE A 157 -7.70 -5.56 3.96
N ALA A 158 -8.16 -6.77 4.28
CA ALA A 158 -9.32 -7.01 5.15
C ALA A 158 -9.17 -6.47 6.59
N TYR A 159 -7.96 -6.09 7.01
CA TYR A 159 -7.68 -5.52 8.32
C TYR A 159 -6.95 -4.17 8.23
N ALA A 160 -6.62 -3.68 7.03
CA ALA A 160 -5.80 -2.50 6.86
C ALA A 160 -6.54 -1.22 7.27
N ALA A 161 -5.81 -0.32 7.94
CA ALA A 161 -6.33 1.00 8.30
C ALA A 161 -6.50 1.90 7.05
N PRO A 162 -7.47 2.83 7.04
CA PRO A 162 -7.69 3.75 5.94
C PRO A 162 -6.42 4.47 5.47
N GLU A 163 -5.64 4.99 6.42
CA GLU A 163 -4.42 5.75 6.17
C GLU A 163 -3.26 4.90 5.61
N VAL A 164 -3.25 3.60 5.92
CA VAL A 164 -2.30 2.64 5.31
C VAL A 164 -2.67 2.39 3.85
N LEU A 165 -3.98 2.36 3.55
CA LEU A 165 -4.50 2.17 2.19
C LEU A 165 -4.35 3.43 1.32
N SER A 166 -4.39 4.62 1.93
CA SER A 166 -4.25 5.91 1.24
C SER A 166 -2.82 6.45 1.22
N THR A 167 -1.81 5.60 1.51
CA THR A 167 -0.37 5.94 1.54
C THR A 167 -0.08 7.24 2.31
N SER A 168 -0.83 7.48 3.38
CA SER A 168 -0.67 8.65 4.25
C SER A 168 0.32 8.34 5.36
N ARG A 169 0.94 9.35 5.98
CA ARG A 169 1.74 9.10 7.20
C ARG A 169 0.83 8.45 8.24
N PHE A 170 1.27 7.33 8.79
CA PHE A 170 0.54 6.57 9.81
C PHE A 170 1.44 6.33 11.03
N ASP A 171 0.80 6.13 12.18
CA ASP A 171 1.44 5.79 13.45
C ASP A 171 0.82 4.51 14.03
N GLY A 172 1.06 4.24 15.32
CA GLY A 172 0.51 3.07 16.01
C GLY A 172 -1.02 2.97 15.98
N ARG A 173 -1.75 4.05 15.69
CA ARG A 173 -3.22 4.03 15.55
C ARG A 173 -3.70 3.24 14.35
N ALA A 174 -2.84 2.99 13.36
CA ALA A 174 -3.13 2.05 12.29
C ALA A 174 -3.30 0.62 12.83
N ASP A 175 -2.41 0.19 13.74
CA ASP A 175 -2.52 -1.12 14.39
C ASP A 175 -3.75 -1.21 15.30
N ILE A 176 -4.17 -0.09 15.93
CA ILE A 176 -5.42 -0.04 16.73
C ILE A 176 -6.65 -0.29 15.86
N TYR A 177 -6.69 0.30 14.65
CA TYR A 177 -7.77 0.02 13.70
C TYR A 177 -7.80 -1.45 13.28
N SER A 178 -6.63 -2.01 12.96
CA SER A 178 -6.50 -3.42 12.59
C SER A 178 -6.83 -4.37 13.75
N LEU A 179 -6.52 -3.99 15.00
CA LEU A 179 -6.93 -4.69 16.21
C LEU A 179 -8.45 -4.66 16.40
N GLY A 180 -9.10 -3.53 16.09
CA GLY A 180 -10.57 -3.41 16.04
C GLY A 180 -11.20 -4.34 15.00
N CYS A 181 -10.66 -4.38 13.78
CA CYS A 181 -11.09 -5.33 12.75
C CYS A 181 -10.93 -6.78 13.21
N THR A 182 -9.83 -7.06 13.92
CA THR A 182 -9.53 -8.39 14.45
C THR A 182 -10.51 -8.79 15.56
N LEU A 183 -10.80 -7.89 16.51
CA LEU A 183 -11.81 -8.12 17.54
C LEU A 183 -13.19 -8.41 16.91
N PHE A 184 -13.59 -7.64 15.89
CA PHE A 184 -14.83 -7.92 15.15
C PHE A 184 -14.84 -9.34 14.55
N ARG A 185 -13.74 -9.76 13.91
CA ARG A 185 -13.61 -11.09 13.32
C ARG A 185 -13.69 -12.19 14.36
N LEU A 186 -13.00 -12.06 15.49
CA LEU A 186 -12.99 -13.06 16.54
C LEU A 186 -14.36 -13.20 17.22
N LEU A 187 -15.14 -12.11 17.31
CA LEU A 187 -16.48 -12.13 17.90
C LEU A 187 -17.56 -12.66 16.96
N THR A 188 -17.45 -12.36 15.66
CA THR A 188 -18.54 -12.62 14.70
C THR A 188 -18.26 -13.80 13.75
N GLY A 189 -17.01 -14.26 13.71
CA GLY A 189 -16.56 -15.23 12.72
C GLY A 189 -16.42 -14.67 11.31
N LYS A 190 -16.58 -13.35 11.08
CA LYS A 190 -16.50 -12.71 9.75
C LYS A 190 -15.62 -11.46 9.79
N PRO A 191 -14.85 -11.14 8.74
CA PRO A 191 -14.18 -9.85 8.67
C PRO A 191 -15.22 -8.71 8.62
N PRO A 192 -14.87 -7.49 9.06
CA PRO A 192 -15.83 -6.38 9.11
C PRO A 192 -16.40 -6.03 7.74
N PHE A 193 -15.59 -6.04 6.69
CA PHE A 193 -16.03 -5.77 5.33
C PHE A 193 -15.85 -7.01 4.45
N SER A 194 -16.90 -7.35 3.69
CA SER A 194 -16.90 -8.57 2.86
C SER A 194 -16.11 -8.35 1.58
N GLY A 195 -15.25 -9.32 1.21
CA GLY A 195 -14.55 -9.32 -0.08
C GLY A 195 -15.32 -9.98 -1.21
N ARG A 196 -16.65 -10.09 -1.13
CA ARG A 196 -17.48 -10.69 -2.20
C ARG A 196 -17.35 -9.93 -3.52
N ASN A 197 -17.13 -8.62 -3.45
CA ASN A 197 -17.00 -7.75 -4.62
C ASN A 197 -15.52 -7.46 -4.96
N GLY A 198 -14.60 -8.31 -4.51
CA GLY A 198 -13.16 -8.20 -4.78
C GLY A 198 -12.40 -7.25 -3.85
N PRO A 199 -11.06 -7.19 -3.98
CA PRO A 199 -10.17 -6.42 -3.09
C PRO A 199 -10.43 -4.91 -3.08
N ALA A 200 -10.78 -4.33 -4.23
CA ALA A 200 -11.07 -2.90 -4.36
C ALA A 200 -12.30 -2.49 -3.54
N ALA A 201 -13.35 -3.32 -3.51
CA ALA A 201 -14.54 -3.07 -2.72
C ALA A 201 -14.25 -3.11 -1.21
N VAL A 202 -13.40 -4.05 -0.77
CA VAL A 202 -12.94 -4.10 0.63
C VAL A 202 -12.15 -2.85 0.97
N MET A 203 -11.19 -2.46 0.13
CA MET A 203 -10.41 -1.24 0.31
C MET A 203 -11.31 0.00 0.42
N LEU A 204 -12.28 0.16 -0.49
CA LEU A 204 -13.24 1.26 -0.45
C LEU A 204 -14.10 1.24 0.81
N ALA A 205 -14.52 0.06 1.27
CA ALA A 205 -15.26 -0.09 2.52
C ALA A 205 -14.42 0.34 3.75
N HIS A 206 -13.15 -0.05 3.79
CA HIS A 206 -12.21 0.44 4.79
C HIS A 206 -12.04 1.96 4.72
N LEU A 207 -12.06 2.58 3.54
CA LEU A 207 -11.94 4.03 3.39
C LEU A 207 -13.22 4.80 3.74
N GLN A 208 -14.40 4.26 3.43
CA GLN A 208 -15.64 5.05 3.39
C GLN A 208 -16.81 4.48 4.20
N GLN A 209 -16.95 3.16 4.28
CA GLN A 209 -18.11 2.56 4.95
C GLN A 209 -17.99 2.65 6.47
N PRO A 210 -19.10 2.91 7.20
CA PRO A 210 -19.07 2.89 8.65
C PRO A 210 -18.65 1.52 9.19
N PRO A 211 -17.99 1.47 10.36
CA PRO A 211 -17.72 0.21 11.03
C PRO A 211 -19.04 -0.56 11.29
N PRO A 212 -19.10 -1.86 10.96
CA PRO A 212 -20.26 -2.68 11.25
C PRO A 212 -20.45 -2.90 12.75
N ARG A 213 -21.69 -3.17 13.17
CA ARG A 213 -22.01 -3.54 14.54
C ARG A 213 -21.88 -5.05 14.74
N VAL A 214 -21.34 -5.46 15.88
CA VAL A 214 -21.21 -6.89 16.20
C VAL A 214 -22.56 -7.49 16.58
N THR A 215 -23.46 -6.70 17.18
CA THR A 215 -24.80 -7.18 17.57
C THR A 215 -25.71 -7.47 16.37
N ASP A 216 -25.45 -6.87 15.21
CA ASP A 216 -26.20 -7.16 13.99
C ASP A 216 -25.96 -8.60 13.51
N LEU A 217 -24.77 -9.15 13.81
CA LEU A 217 -24.39 -10.52 13.44
C LEU A 217 -24.54 -11.52 14.60
N VAL A 218 -24.29 -11.07 15.83
CA VAL A 218 -24.37 -11.90 17.04
C VAL A 218 -25.21 -11.16 18.08
N PRO A 219 -26.55 -11.24 18.01
CA PRO A 219 -27.46 -10.47 18.89
C PRO A 219 -27.29 -10.71 20.39
N GLY A 220 -26.65 -11.82 20.78
CA GLY A 220 -26.36 -12.13 22.19
C GLY A 220 -25.18 -11.36 22.78
N LEU A 221 -24.43 -10.59 22.00
CA LEU A 221 -23.33 -9.77 22.48
C LEU A 221 -23.82 -8.47 23.14
N PRO A 222 -23.11 -7.96 24.16
CA PRO A 222 -23.43 -6.65 24.76
C PRO A 222 -23.35 -5.51 23.73
N PRO A 223 -24.36 -4.61 23.65
CA PRO A 223 -24.34 -3.46 22.74
C PRO A 223 -23.16 -2.50 22.95
N ALA A 224 -22.55 -2.51 24.15
CA ALA A 224 -21.35 -1.75 24.45
C ALA A 224 -20.17 -2.12 23.52
N LEU A 225 -20.12 -3.35 22.99
CA LEU A 225 -19.08 -3.76 22.04
C LEU A 225 -19.20 -3.05 20.68
N ASP A 226 -20.39 -2.67 20.25
CA ASP A 226 -20.55 -1.89 19.02
C ASP A 226 -19.83 -0.54 19.12
N TYR A 227 -19.90 0.10 20.28
CA TYR A 227 -19.20 1.36 20.52
C TYR A 227 -17.68 1.17 20.50
N VAL A 228 -17.18 0.07 21.08
CA VAL A 228 -15.75 -0.27 21.05
C VAL A 228 -15.27 -0.47 19.62
N ILE A 229 -15.99 -1.23 18.81
CA ILE A 229 -15.67 -1.46 17.40
C ILE A 229 -15.73 -0.15 16.60
N ALA A 230 -16.79 0.65 16.78
CA ALA A 230 -16.95 1.93 16.09
C ALA A 230 -15.81 2.92 16.42
N THR A 231 -15.35 2.95 17.67
CA THR A 231 -14.25 3.82 18.12
C THR A 231 -12.92 3.31 17.58
N ALA A 232 -12.63 2.02 17.72
CA ALA A 232 -11.38 1.42 17.22
C ALA A 232 -11.23 1.58 15.70
N MET A 233 -12.33 1.42 14.97
CA MET A 233 -12.38 1.49 13.51
C MET A 233 -12.80 2.87 12.98
N ALA A 234 -12.69 3.93 13.78
CA ALA A 234 -12.98 5.28 13.32
C ALA A 234 -12.06 5.63 12.12
N LYS A 235 -12.61 6.27 11.08
CA LYS A 235 -11.84 6.58 9.87
C LYS A 235 -10.73 7.58 10.15
N ASP A 236 -11.05 8.63 10.90
CA ASP A 236 -10.07 9.55 11.47
C ASP A 236 -9.26 8.85 12.58
N PRO A 237 -7.92 8.69 12.43
CA PRO A 237 -7.07 8.19 13.50
C PRO A 237 -7.18 9.02 14.79
N GLY A 238 -7.51 10.32 14.69
CA GLY A 238 -7.79 11.24 15.80
C GLY A 238 -8.91 10.78 16.73
N ALA A 239 -9.89 10.06 16.18
CA ALA A 239 -11.09 9.63 16.89
C ALA A 239 -10.99 8.20 17.46
N ARG A 240 -9.85 7.53 17.31
CA ARG A 240 -9.61 6.18 17.83
C ARG A 240 -9.16 6.21 19.29
N PHE A 241 -9.09 5.03 19.89
CA PHE A 241 -8.40 4.85 21.18
C PHE A 241 -6.96 5.35 21.10
N ALA A 242 -6.47 5.94 22.20
CA ALA A 242 -5.11 6.47 22.25
C ALA A 242 -4.07 5.33 22.25
N THR A 243 -4.40 4.19 22.88
CA THR A 243 -3.55 3.00 22.98
C THR A 243 -4.33 1.73 22.64
N ALA A 244 -3.62 0.65 22.31
CA ALA A 244 -4.24 -0.65 22.12
C ALA A 244 -4.82 -1.19 23.43
N SER A 245 -4.19 -0.89 24.57
CA SER A 245 -4.70 -1.27 25.89
C SER A 245 -6.03 -0.57 26.23
N ASP A 246 -6.24 0.68 25.82
CA ASP A 246 -7.52 1.37 26.03
C ASP A 246 -8.67 0.67 25.30
N LEU A 247 -8.42 0.21 24.06
CA LEU A 247 -9.37 -0.62 23.29
C LEU A 247 -9.68 -1.91 24.06
N ALA A 248 -8.65 -2.63 24.49
CA ALA A 248 -8.81 -3.89 25.20
C ALA A 248 -9.57 -3.73 26.53
N HIS A 249 -9.26 -2.69 27.32
CA HIS A 249 -9.97 -2.36 28.55
C HIS A 249 -11.44 -2.05 28.29
N ALA A 250 -11.75 -1.28 27.24
CA ALA A 250 -13.12 -0.98 26.86
C ALA A 250 -13.90 -2.25 26.45
N ALA A 251 -13.28 -3.14 25.68
CA ALA A 251 -13.87 -4.43 25.31
C ALA A 251 -14.13 -5.33 26.53
N ALA A 252 -13.16 -5.41 27.46
CA ALA A 252 -13.29 -6.18 28.69
C ALA A 252 -14.33 -5.60 29.66
N ALA A 253 -14.50 -4.27 29.69
CA ALA A 253 -15.57 -3.63 30.45
C ALA A 253 -16.95 -3.95 29.84
N ALA A 254 -17.07 -3.87 28.52
CA ALA A 254 -18.30 -4.16 27.79
C ALA A 254 -18.80 -5.61 28.01
N LEU A 255 -17.89 -6.59 28.12
CA LEU A 255 -18.26 -7.98 28.44
C LEU A 255 -18.62 -8.21 29.92
N ARG A 256 -18.02 -7.47 30.85
CA ARG A 256 -18.25 -7.63 32.29
C ARG A 256 -19.56 -7.03 32.76
N ASP A 257 -19.95 -5.89 32.18
CA ASP A 257 -21.20 -5.21 32.49
C ASP A 257 -22.03 -4.99 31.21
N PRO A 258 -22.98 -5.90 30.91
CA PRO A 258 -23.86 -5.77 29.75
C PRO A 258 -24.79 -4.54 29.80
N THR A 259 -24.96 -3.93 30.97
CA THR A 259 -25.80 -2.73 31.14
C THR A 259 -25.02 -1.43 30.92
N LEU A 260 -23.70 -1.52 30.77
CA LEU A 260 -22.82 -0.38 30.59
C LEU A 260 -23.16 0.35 29.29
N ARG A 261 -23.85 1.49 29.41
CA ARG A 261 -24.07 2.39 28.28
C ARG A 261 -22.89 3.34 28.19
N LEU A 262 -21.98 3.10 27.25
CA LEU A 262 -20.99 4.12 26.89
C LEU A 262 -21.73 5.35 26.39
N ARG A 263 -21.67 6.42 27.19
CA ARG A 263 -22.47 7.65 27.06
C ARG A 263 -21.88 8.64 26.04
N ALA A 264 -20.80 8.25 25.37
CA ALA A 264 -20.18 9.05 24.34
C ALA A 264 -20.99 8.94 23.04
N PRO A 265 -21.24 10.06 22.33
CA PRO A 265 -21.84 9.98 21.01
C PRO A 265 -20.98 9.07 20.14
N MET A 266 -21.61 8.14 19.41
CA MET A 266 -20.88 7.38 18.39
C MET A 266 -20.18 8.38 17.47
N PRO A 267 -18.92 8.11 17.05
CA PRO A 267 -18.29 8.90 16.01
C PRO A 267 -19.28 9.07 14.86
N ALA A 268 -19.48 10.31 14.39
CA ALA A 268 -20.47 10.59 13.37
C ALA A 268 -20.18 9.71 12.15
N VAL A 269 -21.04 8.72 11.93
CA VAL A 269 -21.10 8.00 10.67
C VAL A 269 -21.51 9.04 9.63
N PRO A 270 -20.72 9.29 8.57
CA PRO A 270 -21.23 10.03 7.44
C PRO A 270 -22.46 9.26 6.94
N THR A 271 -23.64 9.81 7.15
CA THR A 271 -24.87 9.30 6.55
C THR A 271 -24.80 9.62 5.06
N THR A 272 -24.06 8.81 4.31
CA THR A 272 -24.36 8.64 2.89
C THR A 272 -25.56 7.72 2.83
N ASP A 273 -26.63 8.17 2.16
CA ASP A 273 -27.73 7.31 1.75
C ASP A 273 -27.16 5.99 1.25
N VAL A 274 -27.53 4.91 1.93
CA VAL A 274 -27.14 3.56 1.56
C VAL A 274 -27.74 3.33 0.18
N VAL A 275 -26.92 3.47 -0.86
CA VAL A 275 -27.24 2.86 -2.16
C VAL A 275 -27.26 1.37 -1.88
N SER A 276 -28.46 0.85 -1.64
CA SER A 276 -28.71 -0.57 -1.57
C SER A 276 -28.32 -1.14 -2.92
N TYR A 277 -27.17 -1.81 -2.98
CA TYR A 277 -26.85 -2.66 -4.11
C TYR A 277 -28.00 -3.66 -4.26
N PRO A 278 -28.48 -3.93 -5.49
CA PRO A 278 -29.37 -5.04 -5.71
C PRO A 278 -28.69 -6.31 -5.21
N GLN A 279 -29.31 -7.01 -4.26
CA GLN A 279 -28.93 -8.38 -3.94
C GLN A 279 -29.15 -9.21 -5.20
N MET A 280 -28.10 -9.41 -5.99
CA MET A 280 -28.08 -10.45 -7.00
C MET A 280 -28.12 -11.80 -6.26
N GLN A 281 -29.31 -12.40 -6.23
CA GLN A 281 -29.48 -13.79 -5.87
C GLN A 281 -28.78 -14.66 -6.93
N GLY A 282 -27.95 -15.59 -6.48
CA GLY A 282 -27.58 -16.79 -7.24
C GLY A 282 -26.22 -16.76 -7.96
N SER A 283 -25.15 -17.08 -7.23
CA SER A 283 -24.26 -18.18 -7.61
C SER A 283 -23.44 -18.60 -6.39
N ASP A 284 -23.55 -19.87 -6.01
CA ASP A 284 -22.75 -20.48 -4.94
C ASP A 284 -21.29 -20.59 -5.40
N SER A 285 -20.54 -19.50 -5.24
CA SER A 285 -19.09 -19.56 -5.19
C SER A 285 -18.66 -19.53 -3.72
N ALA A 286 -17.89 -20.55 -3.31
CA ALA A 286 -17.34 -20.64 -1.96
C ALA A 286 -16.56 -19.36 -1.65
N PRO A 287 -16.84 -18.69 -0.52
CA PRO A 287 -16.14 -17.46 -0.18
C PRO A 287 -14.65 -17.70 0.00
N TRP A 288 -13.82 -16.79 -0.49
CA TRP A 288 -12.34 -16.93 -0.50
C TRP A 288 -11.71 -17.12 0.89
N TRP A 289 -12.37 -16.73 1.98
CA TRP A 289 -11.90 -17.01 3.36
C TRP A 289 -12.03 -18.48 3.77
N GLN A 290 -12.63 -19.33 2.92
CA GLN A 290 -12.61 -20.79 3.06
C GLN A 290 -11.45 -21.45 2.30
N ASN A 291 -10.74 -20.70 1.44
CA ASN A 291 -9.72 -21.26 0.53
C ASN A 291 -8.27 -21.13 1.02
N GLU A 292 -8.05 -20.79 2.30
CA GLU A 292 -6.76 -21.10 2.93
C GLU A 292 -6.74 -22.59 3.27
N ALA A 293 -6.15 -23.38 2.36
CA ALA A 293 -5.87 -24.78 2.61
C ALA A 293 -5.15 -24.91 3.97
N PRO A 294 -5.51 -25.91 4.80
CA PRO A 294 -4.86 -26.12 6.08
C PRO A 294 -3.34 -26.22 5.88
N ARG A 295 -2.55 -25.46 6.64
CA ARG A 295 -1.13 -25.76 6.85
C ARG A 295 -1.02 -26.92 7.83
N THR A 296 -1.63 -28.05 7.49
CA THR A 296 -1.39 -29.30 8.22
C THR A 296 0.03 -29.75 7.93
N MET A 297 0.80 -29.99 8.99
CA MET A 297 2.05 -30.75 8.93
C MET A 297 1.80 -32.03 8.12
N GLY A 298 2.27 -32.04 6.87
CA GLY A 298 2.25 -33.24 6.05
C GLY A 298 3.26 -34.22 6.62
N THR A 299 2.78 -35.31 7.19
CA THR A 299 3.55 -36.54 7.41
C THR A 299 4.24 -36.93 6.11
N PRO A 300 5.51 -37.37 6.09
CA PRO A 300 6.19 -37.68 4.84
C PRO A 300 5.46 -38.82 4.12
N ALA A 301 4.86 -38.52 2.98
CA ALA A 301 4.41 -39.53 2.03
C ALA A 301 5.65 -40.26 1.47
N ALA A 302 5.60 -41.59 1.47
CA ALA A 302 6.65 -42.45 0.93
C ALA A 302 6.97 -42.10 -0.53
N PRO A 303 8.24 -42.19 -0.96
CA PRO A 303 8.62 -41.86 -2.32
C PRO A 303 7.95 -42.82 -3.33
N PRO A 304 7.53 -42.34 -4.51
CA PRO A 304 6.97 -43.19 -5.54
C PRO A 304 8.03 -44.17 -6.09
N PRO A 305 7.63 -45.39 -6.51
CA PRO A 305 8.58 -46.35 -7.07
C PRO A 305 9.15 -45.82 -8.40
N ALA A 306 10.48 -45.92 -8.53
CA ALA A 306 11.20 -45.50 -9.72
C ALA A 306 10.76 -46.27 -10.98
N PRO A 307 10.72 -45.61 -12.16
CA PRO A 307 10.36 -46.29 -13.40
C PRO A 307 11.45 -47.28 -13.84
N GLN A 308 11.08 -48.54 -14.01
CA GLN A 308 11.93 -49.61 -14.55
C GLN A 308 12.34 -49.29 -16.00
N ARG A 309 13.55 -48.79 -16.20
CA ARG A 309 14.20 -48.74 -17.52
C ARG A 309 14.77 -50.11 -17.88
N ARG A 310 14.22 -50.68 -18.96
CA ARG A 310 14.71 -51.89 -19.62
C ARG A 310 16.20 -51.77 -19.96
N ARG A 311 16.96 -52.76 -19.48
CA ARG A 311 18.33 -53.08 -19.90
C ARG A 311 18.42 -53.21 -21.43
N ARG A 312 19.26 -52.38 -22.06
CA ARG A 312 20.00 -52.75 -23.26
C ARG A 312 21.47 -52.42 -23.04
N THR A 313 22.27 -53.46 -23.07
CA THR A 313 23.72 -53.54 -22.95
C THR A 313 24.42 -52.95 -24.18
N VAL A 314 25.45 -52.13 -23.99
CA VAL A 314 26.64 -52.06 -24.86
C VAL A 314 27.86 -51.76 -23.99
N ILE A 315 28.93 -52.51 -24.25
CA ILE A 315 30.25 -52.57 -23.59
C ILE A 315 31.23 -51.63 -24.32
N GLY A 316 32.21 -51.06 -23.60
CA GLY A 316 33.47 -50.51 -24.14
C GLY A 316 33.90 -49.21 -23.44
N ALA A 317 34.76 -49.25 -22.42
CA ALA A 317 36.24 -49.29 -22.45
C ALA A 317 36.89 -47.90 -22.65
N GLY A 318 37.77 -47.50 -21.73
CA GLY A 318 38.73 -46.40 -21.97
C GLY A 318 39.20 -45.62 -20.74
N ILE A 319 40.16 -46.20 -20.02
CA ILE A 319 41.04 -45.51 -19.05
C ILE A 319 42.18 -44.82 -19.82
N GLY A 320 42.57 -43.60 -19.43
CA GLY A 320 43.84 -42.96 -19.79
C GLY A 320 43.67 -41.43 -19.89
N ALA A 321 44.49 -40.56 -19.31
CA ALA A 321 45.71 -40.72 -18.55
C ALA A 321 45.94 -39.42 -17.74
N ALA A 322 46.37 -39.58 -16.50
CA ALA A 322 47.13 -38.55 -15.79
C ALA A 322 48.60 -38.63 -16.26
N ALA A 323 49.32 -37.52 -16.09
CA ALA A 323 50.78 -37.33 -16.19
C ALA A 323 51.32 -36.79 -17.53
N LEU A 324 51.61 -35.49 -17.52
CA LEU A 324 52.85 -34.84 -18.01
C LEU A 324 52.61 -33.33 -17.73
N VAL A 325 53.12 -32.66 -16.69
CA VAL A 325 54.50 -32.24 -16.38
C VAL A 325 54.24 -31.10 -15.37
N VAL A 326 54.59 -31.08 -14.08
CA VAL A 326 55.87 -31.36 -13.40
C VAL A 326 57.06 -30.83 -14.19
N ALA A 327 57.04 -29.52 -14.43
CA ALA A 327 58.22 -28.71 -14.68
C ALA A 327 57.94 -27.30 -14.15
N THR A 328 58.17 -27.12 -12.85
CA THR A 328 58.70 -25.88 -12.24
C THR A 328 58.69 -26.08 -10.72
N ALA A 329 59.71 -26.81 -10.27
CA ALA A 329 60.08 -26.86 -8.87
C ALA A 329 61.25 -25.88 -8.66
N VAL A 330 61.16 -25.09 -7.59
CA VAL A 330 62.27 -24.59 -6.75
C VAL A 330 63.15 -23.46 -7.31
N ALA A 331 63.02 -22.27 -6.69
CA ALA A 331 64.17 -21.50 -6.19
C ALA A 331 63.73 -20.60 -5.01
N VAL A 332 64.03 -21.07 -3.80
CA VAL A 332 64.13 -20.30 -2.56
C VAL A 332 65.49 -19.60 -2.54
N ALA A 333 65.59 -18.33 -2.10
CA ALA A 333 66.63 -17.85 -1.16
C ALA A 333 66.79 -16.31 -1.05
N VAL A 334 66.58 -15.80 0.17
CA VAL A 334 67.51 -14.95 0.97
C VAL A 334 67.54 -13.39 0.78
N TRP A 335 66.92 -12.71 1.78
CA TRP A 335 67.35 -11.52 2.61
C TRP A 335 67.67 -10.12 2.01
N PRO A 336 67.81 -9.02 2.81
CA PRO A 336 67.34 -8.70 4.20
C PRO A 336 66.78 -7.25 4.41
N ASP A 337 66.30 -6.98 5.64
CA ASP A 337 65.99 -5.66 6.26
C ASP A 337 67.23 -4.83 6.67
N ALA A 338 67.09 -3.48 6.71
CA ALA A 338 67.62 -2.54 7.73
C ALA A 338 67.25 -1.08 7.38
N ALA A 339 66.44 -0.38 8.21
CA ALA A 339 66.82 0.70 9.17
C ALA A 339 67.44 1.98 8.55
N ASP A 340 67.27 3.22 9.01
CA ASP A 340 66.41 3.96 9.94
C ASP A 340 66.92 5.43 9.85
N SER A 341 66.07 6.47 9.89
CA SER A 341 66.40 7.83 10.38
C SER A 341 65.26 8.87 10.20
N THR A 342 64.80 9.39 11.33
CA THR A 342 64.01 10.62 11.58
C THR A 342 64.96 11.84 11.74
N PRO A 343 64.56 13.07 12.17
CA PRO A 343 63.28 13.83 12.17
C PRO A 343 63.42 15.35 11.81
N ARG A 344 62.31 16.07 11.58
CA ARG A 344 62.06 17.44 12.12
C ARG A 344 60.64 18.00 11.80
N GLY A 345 59.92 18.47 12.83
CA GLY A 345 58.82 19.48 12.72
C GLY A 345 59.38 20.92 12.67
N PRO A 346 58.57 22.02 12.76
CA PRO A 346 57.44 22.19 13.72
C PRO A 346 56.21 23.07 13.28
N ALA A 347 55.23 23.14 14.21
CA ALA A 347 54.29 24.24 14.63
C ALA A 347 53.33 24.90 13.59
N ALA A 348 51.99 24.87 13.76
CA ALA A 348 51.08 25.44 14.78
C ALA A 348 50.84 26.96 14.65
N GLN A 349 49.59 27.37 14.39
CA GLN A 349 49.06 28.70 14.71
C GLN A 349 47.54 28.69 14.93
N SER A 350 47.13 29.55 15.84
CA SER A 350 45.88 29.62 16.61
C SER A 350 44.96 30.77 16.16
N ASN A 351 43.67 30.64 16.49
CA ASN A 351 42.54 31.59 16.29
C ASN A 351 42.80 33.03 16.81
N PRO A 352 41.90 33.97 16.42
CA PRO A 352 40.95 34.49 17.43
C PRO A 352 39.51 34.78 16.92
N THR A 353 38.55 34.75 17.86
CA THR A 353 37.15 35.27 17.82
C THR A 353 37.15 36.80 17.99
N PRO A 354 36.16 37.57 17.47
CA PRO A 354 34.92 37.93 18.23
C PRO A 354 33.69 38.07 17.26
N ALA A 355 32.41 38.30 17.58
CA ALA A 355 31.66 38.78 18.74
C ALA A 355 30.19 38.31 18.62
N LEU A 356 29.45 38.35 19.73
CA LEU A 356 28.01 38.14 19.84
C LEU A 356 27.19 39.22 19.12
N SER A 357 26.22 38.82 18.29
CA SER A 357 25.07 39.65 17.92
C SER A 357 23.80 38.80 17.73
N SER A 358 22.83 39.10 18.60
CA SER A 358 21.37 38.96 18.49
C SER A 358 20.77 37.78 17.69
N VAL A 359 20.09 36.91 18.43
CA VAL A 359 19.04 35.99 17.98
C VAL A 359 17.90 36.77 17.29
N PRO A 360 17.52 36.45 16.04
CA PRO A 360 16.15 36.57 15.58
C PRO A 360 15.40 35.27 15.91
N ALA A 361 14.15 35.40 16.38
CA ALA A 361 13.25 34.27 16.57
C ALA A 361 13.22 33.35 15.33
N PRO A 362 13.06 32.02 15.47
CA PRO A 362 12.88 31.17 14.32
C PRO A 362 11.60 31.57 13.61
N SER A 363 11.74 32.24 12.46
CA SER A 363 10.72 32.21 11.43
C SER A 363 10.58 30.75 11.01
N PHE A 364 9.35 30.26 10.99
CA PHE A 364 8.99 29.01 10.34
C PHE A 364 9.27 29.17 8.84
N GLN A 365 10.52 28.97 8.43
CA GLN A 365 10.82 28.72 7.03
C GLN A 365 10.27 27.33 6.73
N SER A 366 9.18 27.34 5.96
CA SER A 366 8.56 26.14 5.38
C SER A 366 9.64 25.26 4.77
N ALA A 367 9.53 23.95 5.01
CA ALA A 367 10.38 22.98 4.32
C ALA A 367 10.31 23.25 2.81
N ALA A 368 11.47 23.35 2.18
CA ALA A 368 11.60 23.64 0.76
C ALA A 368 10.96 22.53 -0.08
N THR A 369 9.80 22.76 -0.74
CA THR A 369 9.34 21.97 -1.93
C THR A 369 8.07 22.44 -2.66
N ASP A 370 7.40 23.52 -2.26
CA ASP A 370 6.15 23.92 -2.95
C ASP A 370 6.44 24.70 -4.25
N ILE A 371 5.99 24.16 -5.39
CA ILE A 371 6.01 24.83 -6.70
C ILE A 371 5.05 26.02 -6.67
N ALA A 372 5.56 27.20 -6.97
CA ALA A 372 4.78 28.43 -7.00
C ALA A 372 3.93 28.53 -8.29
N PRO A 373 2.78 29.24 -8.25
CA PRO A 373 1.87 29.36 -9.40
C PRO A 373 2.53 29.89 -10.70
N ASP A 374 3.51 30.77 -10.59
CA ASP A 374 4.26 31.35 -11.71
C ASP A 374 5.18 30.34 -12.41
N GLN A 375 5.55 29.25 -11.74
CA GLN A 375 6.40 28.18 -12.28
C GLN A 375 5.60 27.09 -13.03
N LEU A 376 4.27 27.07 -12.92
CA LEU A 376 3.44 25.98 -13.47
C LEU A 376 3.50 25.91 -14.99
N ARG A 377 3.55 27.07 -15.68
CA ARG A 377 3.52 27.12 -17.14
C ARG A 377 4.75 26.47 -17.78
N SER A 378 5.91 26.52 -17.14
CA SER A 378 7.13 25.86 -17.63
C SER A 378 7.13 24.34 -17.49
N ILE A 379 6.21 23.77 -16.68
CA ILE A 379 6.08 22.33 -16.48
C ILE A 379 5.31 21.68 -17.64
N LEU A 380 4.42 22.42 -18.31
CA LEU A 380 3.67 21.92 -19.46
C LEU A 380 4.58 21.52 -20.63
N LEU A 381 4.12 20.57 -21.44
CA LEU A 381 4.81 20.14 -22.65
C LEU A 381 4.57 21.17 -23.77
N THR A 382 5.64 21.54 -24.46
CA THR A 382 5.57 22.37 -25.65
C THR A 382 5.09 21.57 -26.85
N ALA A 383 4.57 22.23 -27.88
CA ALA A 383 4.13 21.56 -29.11
C ALA A 383 5.22 20.70 -29.78
N ALA A 384 6.50 21.01 -29.58
CA ALA A 384 7.63 20.24 -30.11
C ALA A 384 7.90 18.94 -29.34
N GLU A 385 7.49 18.86 -28.07
CA GLU A 385 7.67 17.70 -27.21
C GLU A 385 6.48 16.74 -27.28
N LEU A 386 5.38 17.15 -27.92
CA LEU A 386 4.20 16.31 -28.09
C LEU A 386 4.41 15.32 -29.25
N PRO A 387 3.99 14.05 -29.10
CA PRO A 387 4.09 13.07 -30.17
C PRO A 387 3.21 13.52 -31.34
N GLN A 388 3.79 13.73 -32.52
CA GLN A 388 3.03 14.08 -33.71
C GLN A 388 2.32 12.84 -34.26
N SER A 389 1.01 12.94 -34.52
CA SER A 389 0.23 11.89 -35.18
C SER A 389 -0.13 12.36 -36.60
N GLY A 390 0.22 11.57 -37.62
CA GLY A 390 -0.19 11.84 -39.00
C GLY A 390 0.44 13.07 -39.70
N GLY A 391 1.48 13.67 -39.13
CA GLY A 391 2.29 14.73 -39.77
C GLY A 391 1.69 16.14 -39.77
N ALA A 392 0.51 16.35 -39.17
CA ALA A 392 -0.06 17.69 -38.98
C ALA A 392 0.50 18.32 -37.68
N PRO A 393 0.96 19.59 -37.70
CA PRO A 393 1.40 20.25 -36.48
C PRO A 393 0.21 20.54 -35.56
N MET A 394 0.42 20.36 -34.26
CA MET A 394 -0.53 20.76 -33.21
C MET A 394 -0.51 22.28 -33.06
N ALA A 395 -1.68 22.92 -33.12
CA ALA A 395 -1.86 24.34 -32.86
C ALA A 395 -2.37 24.57 -31.44
N LEU A 396 -1.83 25.57 -30.75
CA LEU A 396 -2.33 26.04 -29.45
C LEU A 396 -3.63 26.82 -29.64
N GLU A 397 -4.74 26.34 -29.09
CA GLU A 397 -6.05 27.00 -29.17
C GLU A 397 -6.32 27.89 -27.97
N GLN A 398 -5.92 27.44 -26.78
CA GLN A 398 -6.12 28.15 -25.51
C GLN A 398 -4.93 27.95 -24.59
N ASP A 399 -4.60 29.00 -23.84
CA ASP A 399 -3.56 29.01 -22.81
C ASP A 399 -4.04 29.91 -21.67
N THR A 400 -4.26 29.32 -20.50
CA THR A 400 -4.90 29.98 -19.37
C THR A 400 -4.21 29.63 -18.05
N THR A 401 -4.29 30.54 -17.08
CA THR A 401 -3.73 30.38 -15.73
C THR A 401 -4.79 30.16 -14.64
N GLY A 402 -6.06 30.03 -15.05
CA GLY A 402 -7.18 29.70 -14.17
C GLY A 402 -7.65 28.26 -14.38
N LEU A 403 -8.45 27.75 -13.44
CA LEU A 403 -9.17 26.48 -13.63
C LEU A 403 -10.17 26.61 -14.79
N ALA A 404 -10.43 25.50 -15.48
CA ALA A 404 -11.33 25.46 -16.62
C ALA A 404 -12.79 25.50 -16.18
N ASP A 405 -13.67 26.18 -16.94
CA ASP A 405 -15.11 26.31 -16.65
C ASP A 405 -15.96 25.82 -17.84
N ASP A 406 -15.55 24.71 -18.44
CA ASP A 406 -16.25 24.06 -19.56
C ASP A 406 -17.06 22.84 -19.08
N ALA A 407 -17.44 22.80 -17.80
CA ALA A 407 -18.26 21.75 -17.20
C ALA A 407 -19.60 21.55 -17.94
N GLY A 408 -20.16 22.63 -18.50
CA GLY A 408 -21.39 22.59 -19.31
C GLY A 408 -21.26 21.82 -20.63
N THR A 409 -20.05 21.40 -21.02
CA THR A 409 -19.83 20.50 -22.17
C THR A 409 -20.22 19.06 -21.86
N VAL A 410 -20.44 18.69 -20.60
CA VAL A 410 -20.99 17.38 -20.22
C VAL A 410 -22.47 17.57 -19.87
N ALA A 411 -23.33 16.66 -20.35
CA ALA A 411 -24.76 16.75 -20.07
C ALA A 411 -25.05 16.77 -18.56
N PRO A 412 -26.09 17.49 -18.09
CA PRO A 412 -26.38 17.62 -16.66
C PRO A 412 -26.54 16.29 -15.91
N ALA A 413 -27.11 15.27 -16.58
CA ALA A 413 -27.27 13.93 -16.01
C ALA A 413 -25.94 13.19 -15.77
N ASP A 414 -24.89 13.60 -16.46
CA ASP A 414 -23.58 12.93 -16.49
C ASP A 414 -22.50 13.69 -15.73
N GLN A 415 -22.86 14.78 -15.04
CA GLN A 415 -21.93 15.65 -14.29
C GLN A 415 -21.14 14.90 -13.21
N GLN A 416 -21.67 13.77 -12.71
CA GLN A 416 -20.95 12.89 -11.78
C GLN A 416 -19.63 12.33 -12.37
N CYS A 417 -19.50 12.30 -13.69
CA CYS A 417 -18.31 11.83 -14.41
C CYS A 417 -17.56 12.94 -15.13
N LEU A 418 -17.88 14.20 -14.83
CA LEU A 418 -17.17 15.36 -15.38
C LEU A 418 -15.66 15.26 -15.14
N ASN A 419 -15.28 14.84 -13.94
CA ASN A 419 -13.89 14.77 -13.52
C ASN A 419 -13.12 13.58 -14.17
N ALA A 420 -13.81 12.57 -14.69
CA ALA A 420 -13.23 11.52 -15.52
C ALA A 420 -13.07 11.97 -16.98
N TRP A 421 -13.86 12.97 -17.40
CA TRP A 421 -13.84 13.51 -18.75
C TRP A 421 -12.93 14.72 -18.93
N ALA A 422 -12.99 15.73 -18.07
CA ALA A 422 -12.45 17.05 -18.33
C ALA A 422 -11.37 17.43 -17.31
N PRO A 423 -10.13 17.74 -17.77
CA PRO A 423 -9.06 18.23 -16.89
C PRO A 423 -9.38 19.54 -16.17
N ALA A 424 -8.84 19.68 -14.95
CA ALA A 424 -8.71 20.94 -14.22
C ALA A 424 -9.99 21.81 -14.09
N GLN A 425 -11.16 21.17 -13.98
CA GLN A 425 -12.45 21.86 -13.89
C GLN A 425 -12.63 22.62 -12.58
N GLN A 426 -13.15 23.83 -12.66
CA GLN A 426 -13.44 24.70 -11.53
C GLN A 426 -14.37 24.03 -10.52
N SER A 427 -15.44 23.38 -11.00
CA SER A 427 -16.42 22.64 -10.18
C SER A 427 -15.84 21.43 -9.45
N VAL A 428 -14.69 20.92 -9.91
CA VAL A 428 -14.00 19.75 -9.33
C VAL A 428 -12.89 20.19 -8.38
N TYR A 429 -12.14 21.24 -8.75
CA TYR A 429 -10.91 21.67 -8.05
C TYR A 429 -11.14 22.73 -6.97
N HIS A 430 -12.26 23.45 -6.97
CA HIS A 430 -12.60 24.33 -5.85
C HIS A 430 -13.15 23.57 -4.65
N ALA A 431 -12.86 24.09 -3.45
CA ALA A 431 -13.42 23.59 -2.20
C ALA A 431 -14.95 23.57 -2.24
N THR A 432 -15.53 22.36 -2.27
CA THR A 432 -16.95 22.15 -2.02
C THR A 432 -17.19 22.15 -0.51
N ARG A 433 -18.44 22.30 -0.04
CA ARG A 433 -18.80 22.23 1.39
C ARG A 433 -18.31 20.94 2.07
N SER A 434 -18.05 19.90 1.28
CA SER A 434 -17.60 18.57 1.67
C SER A 434 -16.06 18.45 1.79
N ALA A 435 -15.29 19.43 1.31
CA ALA A 435 -13.83 19.40 1.31
C ALA A 435 -13.23 20.82 1.53
N PRO A 436 -13.44 21.43 2.72
CA PRO A 436 -13.07 22.83 3.00
C PRO A 436 -11.55 23.10 3.01
N ASN A 437 -10.72 22.05 3.01
CA ASN A 437 -9.27 22.17 3.12
C ASN A 437 -8.52 22.07 1.77
N VAL A 438 -9.22 22.06 0.64
CA VAL A 438 -8.59 22.07 -0.69
C VAL A 438 -8.25 23.50 -1.07
N VAL A 439 -7.00 23.89 -0.86
CA VAL A 439 -6.49 25.20 -1.27
C VAL A 439 -5.66 25.01 -2.55
N VAL A 440 -6.31 25.20 -3.69
CA VAL A 440 -5.63 25.38 -4.98
C VAL A 440 -4.97 26.75 -4.98
N THR A 441 -3.67 26.80 -5.28
CA THR A 441 -2.87 28.03 -5.28
C THR A 441 -2.67 28.58 -6.69
N GLY A 442 -2.81 27.77 -7.73
CA GLY A 442 -2.70 28.19 -9.12
C GLY A 442 -2.95 27.06 -10.11
N ALA A 443 -3.13 27.41 -11.38
CA ALA A 443 -3.26 26.45 -12.48
C ALA A 443 -2.53 26.98 -13.73
N ALA A 444 -2.08 26.06 -14.59
CA ALA A 444 -1.69 26.37 -15.96
C ALA A 444 -2.32 25.31 -16.86
N ILE A 445 -3.11 25.74 -17.85
CA ILE A 445 -3.89 24.87 -18.73
C ILE A 445 -3.65 25.28 -20.18
N GLN A 446 -3.33 24.31 -21.03
CA GLN A 446 -3.28 24.49 -22.48
C GLN A 446 -4.17 23.51 -23.21
N THR A 447 -4.91 24.01 -24.20
CA THR A 447 -5.67 23.21 -25.16
C THR A 447 -5.00 23.30 -26.51
N LEU A 448 -4.64 22.16 -27.08
CA LEU A 448 -3.99 22.04 -28.38
C LEU A 448 -4.82 21.13 -29.30
N ARG A 449 -4.77 21.40 -30.60
CA ARG A 449 -5.48 20.63 -31.62
C ARG A 449 -4.68 20.48 -32.90
N GLY A 450 -4.73 19.32 -33.52
CA GLY A 450 -4.17 19.10 -34.86
C GLY A 450 -4.88 19.99 -35.90
N LEU A 451 -4.12 20.62 -36.78
CA LEU A 451 -4.70 21.45 -37.83
C LEU A 451 -5.69 20.65 -38.69
N ASN A 452 -6.86 21.23 -38.96
CA ASN A 452 -7.96 20.62 -39.73
C ASN A 452 -8.52 19.32 -39.15
N GLN A 453 -8.25 19.01 -37.89
CA GLN A 453 -8.82 17.86 -37.17
C GLN A 453 -9.97 18.29 -36.25
N LYS A 454 -10.92 17.38 -36.00
CA LYS A 454 -11.92 17.54 -34.94
C LYS A 454 -11.25 17.36 -33.56
N PRO A 455 -11.82 17.92 -32.47
CA PRO A 455 -11.26 17.77 -31.11
C PRO A 455 -11.01 16.31 -30.68
N TRP A 456 -11.85 15.37 -31.13
CA TRP A 456 -11.70 13.96 -30.80
C TRP A 456 -10.72 13.21 -31.73
N GLN A 457 -10.35 13.80 -32.87
CA GLN A 457 -9.45 13.20 -33.85
C GLN A 457 -7.98 13.40 -33.51
N ASP A 458 -7.62 14.60 -33.05
CA ASP A 458 -6.28 14.91 -32.53
C ASP A 458 -6.34 16.16 -31.63
N GLY A 459 -6.69 15.94 -30.37
CA GLY A 459 -6.86 16.99 -29.36
C GLY A 459 -6.13 16.66 -28.08
N LEU A 460 -5.59 17.69 -27.41
CA LEU A 460 -4.90 17.57 -26.13
C LEU A 460 -5.32 18.71 -25.21
N VAL A 461 -5.74 18.37 -24.01
CA VAL A 461 -5.85 19.31 -22.89
C VAL A 461 -4.83 18.87 -21.86
N GLN A 462 -3.90 19.75 -21.49
CA GLN A 462 -2.91 19.49 -20.45
C GLN A 462 -3.02 20.56 -19.37
N ALA A 463 -3.00 20.14 -18.12
CA ALA A 463 -3.09 21.02 -16.98
C ALA A 463 -2.08 20.62 -15.89
N VAL A 464 -1.53 21.63 -15.23
CA VAL A 464 -0.79 21.49 -13.98
C VAL A 464 -1.43 22.43 -12.96
N VAL A 465 -1.89 21.87 -11.84
CA VAL A 465 -2.61 22.61 -10.79
C VAL A 465 -1.82 22.52 -9.49
N SER A 466 -1.42 23.65 -8.92
CA SER A 466 -0.71 23.69 -7.63
C SER A 466 -1.65 23.78 -6.44
N PHE A 467 -1.23 23.16 -5.35
CA PHE A 467 -1.88 23.19 -4.06
C PHE A 467 -0.96 23.85 -3.04
N ALA A 468 -1.55 24.31 -1.94
CA ALA A 468 -0.79 24.93 -0.85
C ALA A 468 0.29 24.02 -0.26
N THR A 469 0.12 22.70 -0.33
CA THR A 469 1.11 21.71 0.13
C THR A 469 1.01 20.42 -0.69
N GLU A 470 2.09 19.63 -0.71
CA GLU A 470 2.11 18.25 -1.23
C GLU A 470 1.01 17.37 -0.63
N ASN A 471 0.77 17.46 0.68
CA ASN A 471 -0.30 16.71 1.34
C ASN A 471 -1.69 17.08 0.78
N SER A 472 -1.90 18.34 0.41
CA SER A 472 -3.17 18.80 -0.16
C SER A 472 -3.37 18.25 -1.58
N ALA A 473 -2.30 18.24 -2.39
CA ALA A 473 -2.31 17.66 -3.73
C ALA A 473 -2.57 16.14 -3.69
N ASN A 474 -1.88 15.41 -2.81
CA ASN A 474 -2.08 13.97 -2.62
C ASN A 474 -3.47 13.64 -2.08
N GLY A 475 -3.98 14.42 -1.12
CA GLY A 475 -5.35 14.26 -0.63
C GLY A 475 -6.40 14.49 -1.72
N PHE A 476 -6.17 15.47 -2.61
CA PHE A 476 -7.02 15.71 -3.78
C PHE A 476 -6.95 14.55 -4.78
N TYR A 477 -5.76 14.05 -5.08
CA TYR A 477 -5.55 12.89 -5.96
C TYR A 477 -6.37 11.68 -5.55
N VAL A 478 -6.31 11.28 -4.27
CA VAL A 478 -7.04 10.10 -3.79
C VAL A 478 -8.55 10.25 -3.97
N ARG A 479 -9.11 11.45 -3.70
CA ARG A 479 -10.54 11.72 -3.94
C ARG A 479 -10.89 11.68 -5.42
N GLN A 480 -10.05 12.28 -6.26
CA GLN A 480 -10.25 12.32 -7.69
C GLN A 480 -10.26 10.90 -8.27
N ARG A 481 -9.31 10.04 -7.87
CA ARG A 481 -9.30 8.62 -8.26
C ARG A 481 -10.58 7.90 -7.88
N GLY A 482 -11.03 8.06 -6.63
CA GLY A 482 -12.28 7.44 -6.17
C GLY A 482 -13.50 7.86 -7.01
N ALA A 483 -13.58 9.13 -7.40
CA ALA A 483 -14.66 9.63 -8.24
C ALA A 483 -14.56 9.13 -9.70
N VAL A 484 -13.35 9.09 -10.27
CA VAL A 484 -13.13 8.56 -11.63
C VAL A 484 -13.38 7.05 -11.71
N GLU A 485 -13.05 6.28 -10.66
CA GLU A 485 -13.32 4.84 -10.59
C GLU A 485 -14.81 4.53 -10.77
N LEU A 486 -15.69 5.37 -10.20
CA LEU A 486 -17.15 5.24 -10.31
C LEU A 486 -17.69 5.50 -11.73
N CYS A 487 -16.85 5.95 -12.65
CA CYS A 487 -17.20 6.19 -14.04
C CYS A 487 -16.83 5.03 -14.97
N GLY A 488 -16.08 4.03 -14.48
CA GLY A 488 -15.75 2.84 -15.27
C GLY A 488 -17.01 2.11 -15.76
N GLY A 489 -17.05 1.82 -17.06
CA GLY A 489 -18.19 1.15 -17.71
C GLY A 489 -19.43 2.02 -17.89
N LYS A 490 -19.40 3.29 -17.51
CA LYS A 490 -20.51 4.23 -17.74
C LYS A 490 -20.36 4.93 -19.09
N THR A 491 -21.49 5.36 -19.61
CA THR A 491 -21.57 6.21 -20.78
C THR A 491 -21.91 7.64 -20.36
N ILE A 492 -21.31 8.63 -21.02
CA ILE A 492 -21.63 10.05 -20.84
C ILE A 492 -21.98 10.70 -22.17
N THR A 493 -22.79 11.74 -22.10
CA THR A 493 -23.12 12.61 -23.23
C THR A 493 -22.31 13.90 -23.15
N VAL A 494 -21.52 14.16 -24.17
CA VAL A 494 -20.73 15.38 -24.35
C VAL A 494 -21.42 16.25 -25.40
N LEU A 495 -21.43 17.55 -25.17
CA LEU A 495 -22.08 18.59 -25.98
C LEU A 495 -21.01 19.56 -26.51
N PRO A 496 -20.21 19.17 -27.52
CA PRO A 496 -19.19 20.05 -28.06
C PRO A 496 -19.84 21.23 -28.78
N SER A 497 -19.26 22.43 -28.64
CA SER A 497 -19.76 23.62 -29.32
C SER A 497 -19.75 23.43 -30.84
N GLY A 498 -20.89 23.69 -31.49
CA GLY A 498 -21.03 23.62 -32.95
C GLY A 498 -21.03 22.20 -33.54
N SER A 499 -21.18 21.14 -32.73
CA SER A 499 -21.27 19.74 -33.17
C SER A 499 -22.49 19.05 -32.54
N PRO A 500 -23.01 17.97 -33.13
CA PRO A 500 -24.05 17.17 -32.49
C PRO A 500 -23.54 16.55 -31.18
N PRO A 501 -24.45 16.22 -30.23
CA PRO A 501 -24.10 15.49 -29.02
C PRO A 501 -23.33 14.20 -29.32
N GLN A 502 -22.33 13.91 -28.50
CA GLN A 502 -21.45 12.77 -28.63
C GLN A 502 -21.59 11.85 -27.42
N THR A 503 -21.72 10.56 -27.67
CA THR A 503 -21.87 9.55 -26.63
C THR A 503 -20.54 8.82 -26.44
N TRP A 504 -20.00 8.86 -25.23
CA TRP A 504 -18.69 8.32 -24.89
C TRP A 504 -18.81 7.25 -23.81
N GLU A 505 -18.18 6.12 -24.00
CA GLU A 505 -18.18 5.01 -23.05
C GLU A 505 -16.81 4.86 -22.40
N PHE A 506 -16.78 4.89 -21.06
CA PHE A 506 -15.56 4.74 -20.30
C PHE A 506 -15.19 3.27 -20.12
N THR A 507 -13.91 2.95 -20.33
CA THR A 507 -13.32 1.73 -19.78
C THR A 507 -13.17 1.87 -18.27
N HIS A 508 -12.96 0.75 -17.59
CA HIS A 508 -12.48 0.81 -16.22
C HIS A 508 -11.12 1.52 -16.19
N PRO A 509 -10.90 2.45 -15.25
CA PRO A 509 -9.60 3.10 -15.10
C PRO A 509 -8.50 2.08 -14.76
N VAL A 510 -7.27 2.39 -15.16
CA VAL A 510 -6.10 1.56 -14.89
C VAL A 510 -4.97 2.43 -14.34
N THR A 511 -4.04 1.82 -13.61
CA THR A 511 -2.82 2.51 -13.19
C THR A 511 -1.64 1.93 -13.96
N THR A 512 -0.97 2.75 -14.75
CA THR A 512 0.23 2.39 -15.51
C THR A 512 1.36 3.28 -15.01
N THR A 513 2.44 2.68 -14.49
CA THR A 513 3.64 3.42 -14.03
C THR A 513 3.34 4.61 -13.10
N GLY A 514 2.35 4.45 -12.22
CA GLY A 514 1.91 5.48 -11.26
C GLY A 514 0.91 6.51 -11.82
N VAL A 515 0.67 6.55 -13.13
CA VAL A 515 -0.35 7.40 -13.75
C VAL A 515 -1.68 6.68 -13.71
N TYR A 516 -2.70 7.32 -13.13
CA TYR A 516 -4.06 6.77 -13.11
C TYR A 516 -4.81 7.27 -14.34
N THR A 517 -5.16 6.36 -15.26
CA THR A 517 -5.75 6.69 -16.55
C THR A 517 -7.13 6.07 -16.73
N VAL A 518 -7.99 6.73 -17.47
CA VAL A 518 -9.28 6.22 -17.94
C VAL A 518 -9.39 6.45 -19.44
N THR A 519 -9.91 5.47 -20.18
CA THR A 519 -10.14 5.58 -21.62
C THR A 519 -11.62 5.75 -21.88
N ALA A 520 -11.99 6.60 -22.83
CA ALA A 520 -13.34 6.79 -23.32
C ALA A 520 -13.37 6.55 -24.84
N THR A 521 -14.30 5.72 -25.30
CA THR A 521 -14.50 5.45 -26.73
C THR A 521 -15.78 6.08 -27.24
N LEU A 522 -15.69 6.75 -28.38
CA LEU A 522 -16.82 7.42 -29.03
C LEU A 522 -17.74 6.38 -29.69
N HIS A 523 -19.04 6.48 -29.46
CA HIS A 523 -20.02 5.66 -30.15
C HIS A 523 -20.23 6.17 -31.58
N GLY A 524 -20.19 5.27 -32.56
CA GLY A 524 -20.48 5.55 -33.97
C GLY A 524 -19.33 6.14 -34.80
N GLU A 525 -18.23 6.56 -34.18
CA GLU A 525 -17.00 7.01 -34.84
C GLU A 525 -15.77 6.33 -34.19
N ASN A 526 -14.59 6.43 -34.78
CA ASN A 526 -13.37 5.76 -34.28
C ASN A 526 -12.56 6.60 -33.27
N GLY A 527 -13.20 7.52 -32.56
CA GLY A 527 -12.56 8.41 -31.59
C GLY A 527 -12.25 7.71 -30.26
N THR A 528 -11.04 7.88 -29.73
CA THR A 528 -10.66 7.42 -28.40
C THR A 528 -9.99 8.55 -27.63
N CYS A 529 -10.50 8.85 -26.45
CA CYS A 529 -9.88 9.80 -25.53
C CYS A 529 -9.32 9.05 -24.32
N GLN A 530 -8.09 9.36 -23.93
CA GLN A 530 -7.55 8.96 -22.63
C GLN A 530 -7.45 10.19 -21.75
N HIS A 531 -7.73 10.03 -20.47
CA HIS A 531 -7.53 11.05 -19.45
C HIS A 531 -6.70 10.44 -18.33
N GLY A 532 -5.71 11.17 -17.82
CA GLY A 532 -4.76 10.67 -16.84
C GLY A 532 -4.34 11.73 -15.85
N ILE A 533 -4.20 11.29 -14.60
CA ILE A 533 -3.84 12.15 -13.46
C ILE A 533 -2.68 11.55 -12.64
N MET A 534 -1.82 12.42 -12.12
CA MET A 534 -0.72 12.06 -11.21
C MET A 534 -0.30 13.27 -10.35
N PRO A 535 -0.10 13.09 -9.04
CA PRO A 535 0.51 14.12 -8.19
C PRO A 535 2.05 14.03 -8.27
N ARG A 536 2.72 15.19 -8.16
CA ARG A 536 4.19 15.27 -8.00
C ARG A 536 4.52 16.49 -7.14
N GLY A 537 5.00 16.28 -5.91
CA GLY A 537 5.13 17.37 -4.94
C GLY A 537 3.77 18.02 -4.65
N ASN A 538 3.70 19.35 -4.64
CA ASN A 538 2.44 20.09 -4.43
C ASN A 538 1.61 20.31 -5.70
N VAL A 539 1.95 19.71 -6.84
CA VAL A 539 1.18 19.86 -8.08
C VAL A 539 0.44 18.59 -8.49
N MET A 540 -0.72 18.77 -9.11
CA MET A 540 -1.45 17.74 -9.84
C MET A 540 -1.22 17.94 -11.33
N ILE A 541 -0.84 16.87 -12.02
CA ILE A 541 -0.76 16.81 -13.48
C ILE A 541 -2.04 16.13 -13.96
N ASP A 542 -2.77 16.79 -14.86
CA ASP A 542 -4.10 16.41 -15.30
C ASP A 542 -4.20 16.60 -16.82
N ILE A 543 -4.19 15.50 -17.57
CA ILE A 543 -4.02 15.52 -19.04
C ILE A 543 -5.04 14.62 -19.71
N ARG A 544 -5.74 15.15 -20.73
CA ARG A 544 -6.56 14.36 -21.65
C ARG A 544 -6.08 14.49 -23.09
N GLN A 545 -5.91 13.36 -23.76
CA GLN A 545 -5.61 13.31 -25.19
C GLN A 545 -6.67 12.49 -25.92
N CYS A 546 -7.17 13.01 -27.05
CA CYS A 546 -8.07 12.32 -27.95
C CYS A 546 -7.40 12.06 -29.30
N ARG A 547 -7.54 10.82 -29.80
CA ARG A 547 -7.03 10.38 -31.10
C ARG A 547 -8.01 9.48 -31.84
N ALA A 548 -8.09 9.64 -33.16
CA ALA A 548 -8.78 8.70 -34.03
C ALA A 548 -7.98 7.40 -34.21
N GLY A 549 -8.64 6.24 -34.15
CA GLY A 549 -8.04 4.93 -34.44
C GLY A 549 -7.21 4.31 -33.31
N GLY A 550 -7.24 4.89 -32.10
CA GLY A 550 -6.42 4.46 -30.96
C GLY A 550 -4.99 5.00 -31.01
N GLY A 551 -4.25 4.86 -29.91
CA GLY A 551 -2.86 5.34 -29.80
C GLY A 551 -2.66 6.68 -29.07
N ALA A 552 -3.62 7.08 -28.24
CA ALA A 552 -3.33 8.01 -27.15
C ALA A 552 -2.46 7.29 -26.10
N ASP A 553 -1.40 7.95 -25.63
CA ASP A 553 -0.55 7.47 -24.54
C ASP A 553 -0.42 8.57 -23.50
N VAL A 554 -1.52 8.78 -22.78
CA VAL A 554 -1.58 9.83 -21.76
C VAL A 554 -0.66 9.51 -20.58
N ALA A 555 -0.40 8.24 -20.30
CA ALA A 555 0.57 7.85 -19.28
C ALA A 555 1.97 8.40 -19.60
N ALA A 556 2.43 8.27 -20.85
CA ALA A 556 3.70 8.85 -21.27
C ALA A 556 3.70 10.39 -21.20
N LEU A 557 2.61 11.06 -21.60
CA LEU A 557 2.49 12.52 -21.51
C LEU A 557 2.53 13.02 -20.07
N VAL A 558 1.82 12.35 -19.16
CA VAL A 558 1.81 12.69 -17.74
C VAL A 558 3.20 12.48 -17.13
N LEU A 559 3.88 11.37 -17.45
CA LEU A 559 5.25 11.13 -16.98
C LEU A 559 6.26 12.15 -17.52
N ALA A 560 6.17 12.51 -18.80
CA ALA A 560 7.03 13.53 -19.39
C ALA A 560 6.81 14.91 -18.74
N THR A 561 5.56 15.24 -18.42
CA THR A 561 5.21 16.45 -17.67
C THR A 561 5.73 16.38 -16.23
N ALA A 562 5.62 15.22 -15.57
CA ALA A 562 6.12 14.99 -14.22
C ALA A 562 7.66 15.11 -14.12
N ALA A 563 8.38 14.72 -15.16
CA ALA A 563 9.83 14.85 -15.24
C ALA A 563 10.31 16.31 -15.30
N LYS A 564 9.46 17.26 -15.71
CA LYS A 564 9.74 18.70 -15.67
C LYS A 564 9.47 19.34 -14.32
N VAL A 565 8.85 18.61 -13.38
CA VAL A 565 8.67 19.10 -12.01
C VAL A 565 10.03 19.01 -11.30
N PRO A 566 10.60 20.13 -10.82
CA PRO A 566 11.92 20.17 -10.19
C PRO A 566 12.10 19.05 -9.13
N HIS A 567 13.16 18.26 -9.28
CA HIS A 567 13.57 17.28 -8.28
C HIS A 567 14.45 17.97 -7.22
N GLN A 568 14.46 17.41 -6.00
CA GLN A 568 15.51 17.71 -5.03
C GLN A 568 16.71 16.81 -5.25
#